data_AF-A0A368Y4K7-F1
#
_entry.id   AF-A0A368Y4K7-F1
#
_cell.length_a   1.000
_cell.length_b   1.000
_cell.length_c   1.000
_cell.angle_alpha   90.00
_cell.angle_beta   90.00
_cell.angle_gamma   90.00
#
_symmetry.space_group_name_H-M   'P 1'
#
loop_
_entity.id
_entity.type
_entity.pdbx_description
1 polymer ?
#
loop_
_entity_poly.entity_id
_entity_poly.type
_entity_poly.pdbx_seq_one_letter_code
_entity_poly.pdbx_strand_id
1 'polypeptide(L)'
;MSPLPLSAMQSPGLGPPEDPARLRPPMSDRWTRYDTLAYLEATDLVSGEAHAFLAYRETSLMGAGWRVRVRSRLTAGGVFEPAAMAQQAQGATARGEHSFVWGYQRLPCAADVRHIEFRVHVDAGRPVQLELFARLRQADGRAATARSASCDWPADPPGP
;
A
#
# COMPACT_ATOMS: atom_id res chain seq x y z
N MET A 1 -31.57 5.99 52.78
CA MET A 1 -31.52 6.34 51.34
C MET A 1 -30.06 6.61 51.01
N SER A 2 -29.38 5.65 50.38
CA SER A 2 -27.97 5.77 49.99
C SER A 2 -27.87 6.22 48.54
N PRO A 3 -27.03 7.21 48.19
CA PRO A 3 -26.83 7.58 46.80
C PRO A 3 -25.96 6.54 46.08
N LEU A 4 -26.34 6.23 44.84
CA LEU A 4 -25.62 5.32 43.94
C LEU A 4 -24.25 5.89 43.54
N PRO A 5 -23.23 5.06 43.28
CA PRO A 5 -21.92 5.53 42.84
C PRO A 5 -21.95 5.95 41.36
N LEU A 6 -21.27 7.06 41.07
CA LEU A 6 -20.97 7.55 39.73
C LEU A 6 -19.98 6.58 39.07
N SER A 7 -20.48 5.54 38.39
CA SER A 7 -19.64 4.74 37.50
C SER A 7 -19.23 5.60 36.31
N ALA A 8 -17.93 5.71 36.15
CA ALA A 8 -17.23 6.42 35.09
C ALA A 8 -17.85 6.15 33.71
N MET A 9 -18.41 7.20 33.09
CA MET A 9 -18.53 7.25 31.64
C MET A 9 -17.10 7.27 31.09
N GLN A 10 -16.62 6.11 30.66
CA GLN A 10 -15.45 6.02 29.81
C GLN A 10 -15.79 6.75 28.51
N SER A 11 -15.28 7.97 28.38
CA SER A 11 -15.17 8.65 27.09
C SER A 11 -14.50 7.69 26.10
N PRO A 12 -15.07 7.45 24.90
CA PRO A 12 -14.35 6.72 23.87
C PRO A 12 -13.08 7.53 23.59
N GLY A 13 -11.93 6.91 23.85
CA GLY A 13 -10.64 7.52 23.62
C GLY A 13 -10.59 8.05 22.20
N LEU A 14 -10.44 9.37 22.05
CA LEU A 14 -9.90 9.91 20.82
C LEU A 14 -8.56 9.20 20.64
N GLY A 15 -8.48 8.33 19.62
CA GLY A 15 -7.19 7.94 19.08
C GLY A 15 -6.37 9.18 18.76
N PRO A 16 -5.04 9.04 18.57
CA PRO A 16 -4.20 10.16 18.18
C PRO A 16 -4.85 10.90 17.00
N PRO A 17 -4.79 12.25 16.96
CA PRO A 17 -5.44 13.03 15.93
C PRO A 17 -5.03 12.51 14.55
N GLU A 18 -6.02 12.09 13.75
CA GLU A 18 -5.77 11.59 12.41
C GLU A 18 -5.15 12.70 11.56
N ASP A 19 -3.96 12.45 11.00
CA ASP A 19 -3.32 13.39 10.08
C ASP A 19 -4.19 13.57 8.82
N PRO A 20 -4.76 14.76 8.58
CA PRO A 20 -5.59 15.03 7.41
C PRO A 20 -4.81 14.91 6.09
N ALA A 21 -3.47 14.95 6.12
CA ALA A 21 -2.62 14.80 4.94
C ALA A 21 -2.35 13.33 4.55
N ARG A 22 -2.78 12.37 5.38
CA ARG A 22 -2.63 10.95 5.10
C ARG A 22 -3.48 10.53 3.91
N LEU A 23 -2.88 9.79 2.97
CA LEU A 23 -3.63 9.25 1.83
C LEU A 23 -4.72 8.30 2.32
N ARG A 24 -5.92 8.45 1.76
CA ARG A 24 -7.08 7.58 1.99
C ARG A 24 -7.57 6.98 0.67
N PRO A 25 -8.16 5.76 0.71
CA PRO A 25 -8.89 5.27 -0.43
C PRO A 25 -10.12 6.17 -0.66
N PRO A 26 -10.74 6.12 -1.85
CA PRO A 26 -12.06 6.72 -2.03
C PRO A 26 -13.07 6.14 -1.03
N MET A 27 -14.12 6.89 -0.73
CA MET A 27 -15.21 6.39 0.11
C MET A 27 -15.98 5.32 -0.66
N SER A 28 -16.22 4.17 -0.04
CA SER A 28 -17.08 3.13 -0.62
C SER A 28 -18.49 3.65 -0.82
N ASP A 29 -19.14 3.17 -1.88
CA ASP A 29 -20.52 3.49 -2.20
C ASP A 29 -21.31 2.23 -2.58
N ARG A 30 -22.53 2.41 -3.09
CA ARG A 30 -23.41 1.30 -3.49
C ARG A 30 -22.91 0.49 -4.69
N TRP A 31 -21.89 0.97 -5.40
CA TRP A 31 -21.36 0.38 -6.63
C TRP A 31 -19.95 -0.17 -6.48
N THR A 32 -19.16 0.44 -5.60
CA THR A 32 -17.76 0.11 -5.45
C THR A 32 -17.36 0.10 -3.98
N ARG A 33 -16.72 -0.99 -3.58
CA ARG A 33 -16.11 -1.14 -2.27
C ARG A 33 -14.61 -0.91 -2.36
N TYR A 34 -14.08 -0.10 -1.46
CA TYR A 34 -12.66 0.16 -1.30
C TYR A 34 -12.16 -0.34 0.06
N ASP A 35 -11.18 -1.24 0.07
CA ASP A 35 -10.58 -1.79 1.29
C ASP A 35 -9.08 -1.44 1.33
N THR A 36 -8.62 -0.77 2.39
CA THR A 36 -7.18 -0.48 2.57
C THR A 36 -6.42 -1.78 2.85
N LEU A 37 -5.28 -1.95 2.18
CA LEU A 37 -4.43 -3.14 2.30
C LEU A 37 -3.11 -2.82 3.02
N ALA A 38 -2.38 -1.81 2.56
CA ALA A 38 -1.11 -1.41 3.14
C ALA A 38 -0.89 0.10 3.00
N TYR A 39 -0.17 0.68 3.95
CA TYR A 39 0.22 2.08 3.92
C TYR A 39 1.70 2.22 4.29
N LEU A 40 2.44 2.96 3.47
CA LEU A 40 3.83 3.30 3.70
C LEU A 40 4.02 4.79 3.59
N GLU A 41 4.70 5.38 4.57
CA GLU A 41 5.16 6.76 4.51
C GLU A 41 6.66 6.80 4.79
N ALA A 42 7.38 7.63 4.05
CA ALA A 42 8.80 7.89 4.25
C ALA A 42 9.11 9.34 3.89
N THR A 43 9.97 9.99 4.69
CA THR A 43 10.37 11.38 4.47
C THR A 43 11.71 11.43 3.74
N ASP A 44 11.79 12.23 2.69
CA ASP A 44 13.05 12.60 2.05
C ASP A 44 13.64 13.79 2.82
N LEU A 45 14.64 13.54 3.65
CA LEU A 45 15.19 14.55 4.56
C LEU A 45 15.95 15.67 3.84
N VAL A 46 16.34 15.48 2.56
CA VAL A 46 16.97 16.55 1.77
C VAL A 46 15.94 17.60 1.36
N SER A 47 14.76 17.18 0.91
CA SER A 47 13.70 18.09 0.49
C SER A 47 12.70 18.42 1.59
N GLY A 48 12.71 17.69 2.70
CA GLY A 48 11.71 17.79 3.77
C GLY A 48 10.34 17.21 3.39
N GLU A 49 10.24 16.55 2.24
CA GLU A 49 8.98 16.10 1.66
C GLU A 49 8.61 14.68 2.08
N ALA A 50 7.34 14.46 2.41
CA ALA A 50 6.82 13.13 2.76
C ALA A 50 6.30 12.41 1.51
N HIS A 51 6.97 11.31 1.15
CA HIS A 51 6.43 10.33 0.21
C HIS A 51 5.49 9.40 0.96
N ALA A 52 4.28 9.23 0.42
CA ALA A 52 3.28 8.32 0.97
C ALA A 52 2.73 7.42 -0.14
N PHE A 53 2.47 6.17 0.21
CA PHE A 53 1.94 5.14 -0.67
C PHE A 53 0.81 4.40 0.07
N LEU A 54 -0.32 4.26 -0.58
CA LEU A 54 -1.49 3.55 -0.07
C LEU A 54 -1.90 2.49 -1.08
N ALA A 55 -1.74 1.22 -0.72
CA ALA A 55 -2.34 0.10 -1.42
C ALA A 55 -3.77 -0.10 -0.90
N TYR A 56 -4.73 -0.18 -1.81
CA TYR A 56 -6.12 -0.52 -1.51
C TYR A 56 -6.72 -1.36 -2.61
N ARG A 57 -7.66 -2.23 -2.25
CA ARG A 57 -8.48 -3.01 -3.17
C ARG A 57 -9.67 -2.15 -3.60
N GLU A 58 -9.99 -2.17 -4.88
CA GLU A 58 -11.22 -1.65 -5.46
C GLU A 58 -12.03 -2.84 -6.01
N THR A 59 -13.22 -3.05 -5.48
CA THR A 59 -14.13 -4.14 -5.87
C THR A 59 -15.42 -3.58 -6.40
N SER A 60 -15.75 -3.87 -7.66
CA SER A 60 -17.05 -3.53 -8.23
C SER A 60 -18.13 -4.48 -7.71
N LEU A 61 -19.21 -3.91 -7.18
CA LEU A 61 -20.39 -4.64 -6.71
C LEU A 61 -21.40 -4.94 -7.85
N MET A 62 -21.13 -4.46 -9.06
CA MET A 62 -21.98 -4.59 -10.25
C MET A 62 -21.36 -5.46 -11.36
N GLY A 63 -20.24 -6.14 -11.09
CA GLY A 63 -19.67 -7.13 -11.99
C GLY A 63 -18.39 -6.71 -12.74
N ALA A 64 -17.84 -5.52 -12.50
CA ALA A 64 -16.59 -5.08 -13.15
C ALA A 64 -15.29 -5.63 -12.51
N GLY A 65 -15.38 -6.77 -11.82
CA GLY A 65 -14.25 -7.42 -11.16
C GLY A 65 -13.65 -6.58 -10.01
N TRP A 66 -12.42 -6.91 -9.66
CA TRP A 66 -11.67 -6.21 -8.61
C TRP A 66 -10.24 -5.95 -9.08
N ARG A 67 -9.58 -4.98 -8.45
CA ARG A 67 -8.16 -4.66 -8.70
C ARG A 67 -7.50 -4.11 -7.45
N VAL A 68 -6.18 -4.18 -7.36
CA VAL A 68 -5.43 -3.40 -6.36
C VAL A 68 -4.95 -2.10 -7.00
N ARG A 69 -5.04 -1.00 -6.26
CA ARG A 69 -4.46 0.29 -6.62
C ARG A 69 -3.46 0.72 -5.57
N VAL A 70 -2.35 1.26 -6.03
CA VAL A 70 -1.45 2.05 -5.20
C VAL A 70 -1.65 3.51 -5.54
N ARG A 71 -2.12 4.30 -4.58
CA ARG A 71 -2.14 5.76 -4.65
C ARG A 71 -0.87 6.29 -4.00
N SER A 72 -0.27 7.31 -4.60
CA SER A 72 0.99 7.87 -4.14
C SER A 72 0.89 9.39 -3.96
N ARG A 73 1.71 9.93 -3.06
CA ARG A 73 2.01 11.36 -2.93
C ARG A 73 3.40 11.60 -3.53
N LEU A 74 3.54 12.65 -4.34
CA LEU A 74 4.78 13.07 -5.05
C LEU A 74 5.28 12.16 -6.18
N THR A 75 4.69 10.98 -6.37
CA THR A 75 5.04 10.07 -7.48
C THR A 75 3.79 9.52 -8.14
N ALA A 76 3.97 8.80 -9.25
CA ALA A 76 2.91 7.97 -9.79
C ALA A 76 2.61 6.78 -8.86
N GLY A 77 1.43 6.19 -9.06
CA GLY A 77 0.95 5.00 -8.37
C GLY A 77 1.07 3.73 -9.21
N GLY A 78 0.14 2.81 -9.03
CA GLY A 78 0.03 1.59 -9.83
C GLY A 78 -1.39 1.03 -9.83
N VAL A 79 -1.76 0.35 -10.91
CA VAL A 79 -3.01 -0.43 -11.00
C VAL A 79 -2.63 -1.87 -11.30
N PHE A 80 -3.11 -2.78 -10.47
CA PHE A 80 -2.74 -4.19 -10.47
C PHE A 80 -3.99 -5.00 -10.75
N GLU A 81 -4.22 -5.27 -12.04
CA GLU A 81 -5.34 -6.09 -12.50
C GLU A 81 -5.05 -7.57 -12.22
N PRO A 82 -5.95 -8.33 -11.56
CA PRO A 82 -5.66 -9.71 -11.11
C PRO A 82 -5.15 -10.63 -12.22
N ALA A 83 -5.76 -10.56 -13.41
CA ALA A 83 -5.35 -11.36 -14.57
C ALA A 83 -3.92 -11.03 -15.04
N ALA A 84 -3.56 -9.75 -15.08
CA ALA A 84 -2.21 -9.32 -15.45
C ALA A 84 -1.18 -9.77 -14.40
N MET A 85 -1.56 -9.74 -13.12
CA MET A 85 -0.68 -10.14 -12.02
C MET A 85 -0.46 -11.65 -12.01
N ALA A 86 -1.49 -12.45 -12.29
CA ALA A 86 -1.34 -13.89 -12.48
C ALA A 86 -0.40 -14.20 -13.64
N GLN A 87 -0.56 -13.53 -14.79
CA GLN A 87 0.33 -13.73 -15.95
C GLN A 87 1.79 -13.37 -15.63
N GLN A 88 2.02 -12.23 -14.96
CA GLN A 88 3.37 -11.82 -14.57
C GLN A 88 3.98 -12.77 -13.53
N ALA A 89 3.19 -13.27 -12.58
CA ALA A 89 3.66 -14.22 -11.59
C ALA A 89 4.10 -15.55 -12.23
N GLN A 90 3.33 -16.05 -13.20
CA GLN A 90 3.74 -17.23 -13.99
C GLN A 90 5.06 -16.98 -14.73
N GLY A 91 5.20 -15.81 -15.36
CA GLY A 91 6.43 -15.42 -16.06
C GLY A 91 7.64 -15.32 -15.12
N ALA A 92 7.46 -14.72 -13.94
CA ALA A 92 8.50 -14.62 -12.91
C ALA A 92 8.95 -16.00 -12.44
N THR A 93 8.02 -16.89 -12.08
CA THR A 93 8.35 -18.27 -11.69
C THR A 93 9.06 -19.04 -12.81
N ALA A 94 8.65 -18.87 -14.07
CA ALA A 94 9.33 -19.49 -15.21
C ALA A 94 10.78 -19.01 -15.39
N ARG A 95 11.11 -17.79 -14.94
CA ARG A 95 12.47 -17.24 -14.90
C ARG A 95 13.23 -17.58 -13.61
N GLY A 96 12.62 -18.30 -12.67
CA GLY A 96 13.20 -18.57 -11.35
C GLY A 96 13.20 -17.37 -10.40
N GLU A 97 12.38 -16.35 -10.67
CA GLU A 97 12.22 -15.17 -9.82
C GLU A 97 11.15 -15.41 -8.74
N HIS A 98 11.38 -14.87 -7.54
CA HIS A 98 10.44 -14.91 -6.41
C HIS A 98 9.59 -13.64 -6.25
N SER A 99 9.81 -12.64 -7.10
CA SER A 99 9.04 -11.40 -7.12
C SER A 99 9.23 -10.66 -8.43
N PHE A 100 8.29 -9.78 -8.77
CA PHE A 100 8.45 -8.81 -9.85
C PHE A 100 8.02 -7.40 -9.41
N VAL A 101 8.51 -6.37 -10.08
CA VAL A 101 8.12 -4.97 -9.84
C VAL A 101 7.00 -4.56 -10.80
N TRP A 102 6.02 -3.81 -10.32
CA TRP A 102 4.91 -3.31 -11.13
C TRP A 102 4.50 -1.88 -10.77
N GLY A 103 4.04 -1.11 -11.76
CA GLY A 103 3.65 0.29 -11.56
C GLY A 103 4.84 1.25 -11.48
N TYR A 104 4.84 2.16 -10.51
CA TYR A 104 5.94 3.11 -10.34
C TYR A 104 7.20 2.44 -9.78
N GLN A 105 8.33 2.75 -10.40
CA GLN A 105 9.66 2.39 -9.89
C GLN A 105 10.61 3.56 -9.98
N ARG A 106 11.49 3.66 -8.99
CA ARG A 106 12.68 4.49 -8.99
C ARG A 106 13.83 3.64 -8.49
N LEU A 107 14.75 3.31 -9.38
CA LEU A 107 15.98 2.61 -9.02
C LEU A 107 17.06 3.62 -8.61
N PRO A 108 17.89 3.29 -7.62
CA PRO A 108 18.98 4.15 -7.20
C PRO A 108 20.04 4.24 -8.30
N CYS A 109 20.63 5.41 -8.47
CA CYS A 109 21.77 5.65 -9.35
C CYS A 109 22.77 6.60 -8.70
N ALA A 110 23.92 6.83 -9.35
CA ALA A 110 24.98 7.70 -8.80
C ALA A 110 24.51 9.13 -8.47
N ALA A 111 23.52 9.66 -9.19
CA ALA A 111 22.99 11.00 -8.99
C ALA A 111 21.79 11.06 -8.02
N ASP A 112 21.12 9.93 -7.77
CA ASP A 112 19.93 9.87 -6.93
C ASP A 112 19.86 8.52 -6.23
N VAL A 113 20.10 8.52 -4.92
CA VAL A 113 20.13 7.31 -4.10
C VAL A 113 18.75 6.81 -3.69
N ARG A 114 17.68 7.52 -4.07
CA ARG A 114 16.31 7.10 -3.77
C ARG A 114 15.97 5.80 -4.47
N HIS A 115 15.31 4.92 -3.75
CA HIS A 115 14.85 3.62 -4.25
C HIS A 115 13.40 3.42 -3.84
N ILE A 116 12.49 3.35 -4.81
CA ILE A 116 11.05 3.17 -4.58
C ILE A 116 10.56 2.08 -5.54
N GLU A 117 9.86 1.08 -5.03
CA GLU A 117 9.29 0.00 -5.84
C GLU A 117 7.98 -0.48 -5.22
N PHE A 118 7.08 -0.98 -6.07
CA PHE A 118 5.98 -1.83 -5.63
C PHE A 118 6.27 -3.25 -6.14
N ARG A 119 6.54 -4.15 -5.20
CA ARG A 119 6.95 -5.53 -5.49
C ARG A 119 5.78 -6.47 -5.25
N VAL A 120 5.54 -7.35 -6.20
CA VAL A 120 4.62 -8.47 -6.05
C VAL A 120 5.46 -9.71 -5.85
N HIS A 121 5.37 -10.30 -4.66
CA HIS A 121 6.02 -11.57 -4.34
C HIS A 121 5.20 -12.71 -4.91
N VAL A 122 5.90 -13.75 -5.38
CA VAL A 122 5.29 -14.87 -6.08
C VAL A 122 5.64 -16.20 -5.42
N ASP A 123 4.65 -17.08 -5.38
CA ASP A 123 4.83 -18.48 -5.01
C ASP A 123 4.08 -19.37 -6.01
N ALA A 124 4.76 -20.41 -6.49
CA ALA A 124 4.21 -21.36 -7.46
C ALA A 124 3.43 -20.72 -8.64
N GLY A 125 3.95 -19.62 -9.22
CA GLY A 125 3.32 -18.90 -10.34
C GLY A 125 2.11 -18.04 -9.95
N ARG A 126 1.90 -17.77 -8.67
CA ARG A 126 0.79 -16.94 -8.15
C ARG A 126 1.32 -15.75 -7.36
N PRO A 127 0.70 -14.57 -7.46
CA PRO A 127 0.99 -13.47 -6.55
C PRO A 127 0.50 -13.83 -5.15
N VAL A 128 1.34 -13.62 -4.13
CA VAL A 128 1.03 -13.96 -2.73
C VAL A 128 1.14 -12.78 -1.78
N GLN A 129 1.91 -11.75 -2.13
CA GLN A 129 2.06 -10.56 -1.30
C GLN A 129 2.38 -9.34 -2.18
N LEU A 130 1.83 -8.19 -1.81
CA LEU A 130 2.24 -6.88 -2.31
C LEU A 130 3.10 -6.19 -1.25
N GLU A 131 4.28 -5.72 -1.63
CA GLU A 131 5.18 -4.91 -0.81
C GLU A 131 5.30 -3.51 -1.43
N LEU A 132 5.06 -2.50 -0.61
CA LEU A 132 5.45 -1.12 -0.87
C LEU A 132 6.85 -0.94 -0.28
N PHE A 133 7.83 -0.55 -1.09
CA PHE A 133 9.21 -0.35 -0.65
C PHE A 133 9.66 1.08 -0.93
N ALA A 134 10.29 1.71 0.06
CA ALA A 134 10.90 3.02 -0.09
C ALA A 134 12.19 3.14 0.73
N ARG A 135 13.26 3.60 0.09
CA ARG A 135 14.49 4.07 0.71
C ARG A 135 14.80 5.44 0.15
N LEU A 136 14.61 6.47 0.97
CA LEU A 136 14.78 7.87 0.57
C LEU A 136 16.17 8.40 0.99
N ARG A 137 16.33 9.72 1.03
CA ARG A 137 17.61 10.35 1.41
C ARG A 137 17.58 10.81 2.86
N GLN A 138 18.74 10.73 3.51
CA GLN A 138 19.02 11.42 4.76
C GLN A 138 19.39 12.88 4.48
N ALA A 139 19.49 13.70 5.53
CA ALA A 139 19.82 15.12 5.40
C ALA A 139 21.19 15.36 4.72
N ASP A 140 22.12 14.41 4.82
CA ASP A 140 23.44 14.44 4.17
C ASP A 140 23.41 13.97 2.70
N GLY A 141 22.23 13.67 2.16
CA GLY A 141 22.03 13.18 0.79
C GLY A 141 22.30 11.69 0.59
N ARG A 142 22.75 10.95 1.60
CA ARG A 142 22.96 9.49 1.52
C ARG A 142 21.64 8.73 1.63
N ALA A 143 21.66 7.45 1.29
CA ALA A 143 20.50 6.59 1.43
C ALA A 143 20.10 6.46 2.92
N ALA A 144 18.81 6.65 3.20
CA ALA A 144 18.22 6.38 4.50
C ALA A 144 18.06 4.87 4.73
N THR A 145 17.60 4.49 5.92
CA THR A 145 17.13 3.12 6.18
C THR A 145 15.93 2.83 5.27
N ALA A 146 15.92 1.65 4.65
CA ALA A 146 14.77 1.20 3.88
C ALA A 146 13.54 1.03 4.79
N ARG A 147 12.37 1.39 4.27
CA ARG A 147 11.08 1.15 4.89
C ARG A 147 10.22 0.35 3.92
N SER A 148 9.45 -0.58 4.46
CA SER A 148 8.49 -1.35 3.70
C SER A 148 7.19 -1.52 4.46
N ALA A 149 6.12 -1.74 3.70
CA ALA A 149 4.84 -2.19 4.22
C ALA A 149 4.29 -3.23 3.25
N SER A 150 3.85 -4.37 3.78
CA SER A 150 3.35 -5.48 2.97
C SER A 150 1.93 -5.86 3.37
N CYS A 151 1.19 -6.42 2.43
CA CYS A 151 -0.10 -7.07 2.66
C CYS A 151 -0.18 -8.35 1.82
N ASP A 152 -0.90 -9.34 2.33
CA ASP A 152 -1.21 -10.54 1.55
C ASP A 152 -1.95 -10.15 0.26
N TRP A 153 -1.68 -10.89 -0.80
CA TRP A 153 -2.38 -10.69 -2.06
C TRP A 153 -3.88 -10.98 -1.86
N PRO A 154 -4.79 -10.05 -2.24
CA PRO A 154 -6.20 -10.26 -1.98
C PRO A 154 -6.73 -11.49 -2.73
N ALA A 155 -7.51 -12.30 -2.03
CA ALA A 155 -8.24 -13.39 -2.66
C ALA A 155 -9.31 -12.84 -3.62
N ASP A 156 -9.64 -13.64 -4.63
CA ASP A 156 -10.81 -13.38 -5.46
C ASP A 156 -12.05 -13.20 -4.58
N PRO A 157 -12.92 -12.23 -4.90
CA PRO A 157 -14.14 -12.04 -4.14
C PRO A 157 -14.97 -13.32 -4.30
N PRO A 158 -15.75 -13.70 -3.28
CA PRO A 158 -16.71 -14.78 -3.44
C PRO A 158 -17.54 -14.49 -4.70
N GLY A 159 -17.68 -15.52 -5.56
CA GLY A 159 -18.54 -15.41 -6.74
C GLY A 159 -19.99 -15.08 -6.34
N PRO A 160 -20.82 -14.66 -7.30
CA PRO A 160 -22.26 -14.49 -7.06
C PRO A 160 -22.90 -15.77 -6.52
#